data_AF-A0A3M1ING7-F1
#
_entry.id   AF-A0A3M1ING7-F1
#
_cell.length_a   1.000
_cell.length_b   1.000
_cell.length_c   1.000
_cell.angle_alpha   90.00
_cell.angle_beta   90.00
_cell.angle_gamma   90.00
#
_symmetry.space_group_name_H-M   'P 1'
#
loop_
_entity.id
_entity.type
_entity.pdbx_description
1 polymer ?
#
loop_
_entity_poly.entity_id
_entity_poly.type
_entity_poly.pdbx_seq_one_letter_code
_entity_poly.pdbx_strand_id
1 'polypeptide(L)'
;MLDKDRIKRLHAALAGAKMMPYKADMLASYGVESSKNLTVTQAEELIQRLNDMKPLDRTEAPKPVRRLRSTVLTLINSLGIYATNNDWTRVNQFLLNPRIAGKLLYQMNEEELKALARKLRGMIRKRKEKVEQEAFLATNN
;
A
#
# COMPACT_ATOMS: atom_id res chain seq x y z
N MET A 1 -8.72 20.65 29.07
CA MET A 1 -9.83 19.91 28.43
C MET A 1 -9.45 19.66 26.98
N LEU A 2 -9.71 18.46 26.44
CA LEU A 2 -9.28 18.14 25.07
C LEU A 2 -10.03 19.01 24.06
N ASP A 3 -9.33 19.58 23.08
CA ASP A 3 -9.95 20.43 22.07
C ASP A 3 -10.84 19.63 21.10
N LYS A 4 -11.77 20.33 20.45
CA LYS A 4 -12.76 19.74 19.56
C LYS A 4 -12.12 19.03 18.36
N ASP A 5 -10.98 19.49 17.86
CA ASP A 5 -10.36 18.92 16.67
C ASP A 5 -9.64 17.61 16.99
N ARG A 6 -9.01 17.49 18.15
CA ARG A 6 -8.48 16.21 18.66
C ARG A 6 -9.58 15.18 18.90
N ILE A 7 -10.73 15.59 19.45
CA ILE A 7 -11.88 14.69 19.61
C ILE A 7 -12.37 14.18 18.25
N LYS A 8 -12.45 15.04 17.23
CA LYS A 8 -12.82 14.63 15.87
C LYS A 8 -11.80 13.64 15.29
N ARG A 9 -10.49 13.92 15.43
CA ARG A 9 -9.42 13.01 14.98
C ARG A 9 -9.51 11.64 15.64
N LEU A 10 -9.77 11.58 16.95
CA LEU A 10 -9.98 10.33 17.67
C LEU A 10 -11.19 9.54 17.15
N HIS A 11 -12.33 10.21 16.95
CA HIS A 11 -13.51 9.54 16.41
C HIS A 11 -13.30 9.05 14.96
N ALA A 12 -12.57 9.81 14.14
CA ALA A 12 -12.21 9.38 12.80
C ALA A 12 -11.28 8.14 12.82
N ALA A 13 -10.31 8.10 13.74
CA ALA A 13 -9.44 6.94 13.92
C ALA A 13 -10.22 5.70 14.40
N LEU A 14 -11.13 5.87 15.36
CA LEU A 14 -12.04 4.79 15.83
C LEU A 14 -12.90 4.25 14.69
N ALA A 15 -13.48 5.12 13.86
CA ALA A 15 -14.27 4.71 12.71
C ALA A 15 -13.42 3.98 11.66
N GLY A 16 -12.23 4.50 11.35
CA GLY A 16 -11.29 3.90 10.40
C GLY A 16 -10.83 2.51 10.82
N ALA A 17 -10.54 2.31 12.11
CA ALA A 17 -10.16 1.03 12.68
C ALA A 17 -11.35 0.08 12.91
N LYS A 18 -12.59 0.51 12.63
CA LYS A 18 -13.84 -0.21 12.95
C LYS A 18 -13.99 -0.55 14.45
N MET A 19 -13.44 0.31 15.30
CA MET A 19 -13.42 0.15 16.76
C MET A 19 -14.43 1.03 17.50
N MET A 20 -15.29 1.76 16.76
CA MET A 20 -16.36 2.59 17.36
C MET A 20 -17.21 1.87 18.43
N PRO A 21 -17.60 0.59 18.27
CA PRO A 21 -18.36 -0.12 19.31
C PRO A 21 -17.61 -0.26 20.64
N TYR A 22 -16.29 -0.38 20.59
CA TYR A 22 -15.42 -0.59 21.76
C TYR A 22 -14.89 0.70 22.37
N LYS A 23 -15.38 1.86 21.92
CA LYS A 23 -14.92 3.18 22.39
C LYS A 23 -15.00 3.31 23.91
N ALA A 24 -16.11 2.85 24.53
CA ALA A 24 -16.29 2.96 25.97
C ALA A 24 -15.22 2.17 26.73
N ASP A 25 -14.97 0.93 26.32
CA ASP A 25 -13.95 0.06 26.94
C ASP A 25 -12.53 0.64 26.77
N MET A 26 -12.23 1.21 25.60
CA MET A 26 -10.95 1.87 25.34
C MET A 26 -10.76 3.13 26.19
N LEU A 27 -11.83 3.89 26.44
CA LEU A 27 -11.76 5.06 27.34
C LEU A 27 -11.60 4.63 28.80
N ALA A 28 -12.26 3.53 29.20
CA ALA A 28 -12.16 2.96 30.53
C ALA A 28 -10.73 2.53 30.88
N SER A 29 -9.92 2.06 29.92
CA SER A 29 -8.50 1.74 30.18
C SER A 29 -7.64 2.96 30.57
N TYR A 30 -8.10 4.17 30.26
CA TYR A 30 -7.47 5.42 30.69
C TYR A 30 -8.17 6.04 31.91
N GLY A 31 -9.14 5.34 32.52
CA GLY A 31 -9.91 5.81 33.66
C GLY A 31 -10.88 6.95 33.35
N VAL A 32 -11.30 7.10 32.09
CA VAL A 32 -12.21 8.18 31.66
C VAL A 32 -13.47 7.65 31.01
N GLU A 33 -14.60 8.33 31.23
CA GLU A 33 -15.89 7.97 30.63
C GLU A 33 -16.16 8.73 29.31
N SER A 34 -15.42 9.82 29.07
CA SER A 34 -15.63 10.71 27.94
C SER A 34 -14.32 11.08 27.25
N SER A 35 -14.36 11.13 25.91
CA SER A 35 -13.23 11.58 25.10
C SER A 35 -12.80 13.02 25.40
N LYS A 36 -13.66 13.83 26.03
CA LYS A 36 -13.34 15.18 26.49
C LYS A 36 -12.37 15.20 27.69
N ASN A 37 -12.33 14.10 28.44
CA ASN A 37 -11.60 13.97 29.70
C ASN A 37 -10.20 13.37 29.50
N LEU A 38 -9.88 12.91 28.29
CA LEU A 38 -8.53 12.47 27.95
C LEU A 38 -7.54 13.64 28.02
N THR A 39 -6.33 13.35 28.49
CA THR A 39 -5.20 14.26 28.29
C THR A 39 -4.79 14.29 26.81
N VAL A 40 -4.08 15.33 26.40
CA VAL A 40 -3.57 15.44 25.02
C VAL A 40 -2.69 14.23 24.68
N THR A 41 -1.83 13.81 25.61
CA THR A 41 -0.95 12.65 25.43
C THR A 41 -1.73 11.35 25.26
N GLN A 42 -2.69 11.07 26.15
CA GLN A 42 -3.53 9.86 26.06
C GLN A 42 -4.33 9.81 24.76
N ALA A 43 -4.85 10.96 24.31
CA ALA A 43 -5.58 11.06 23.06
C ALA A 43 -4.69 10.78 21.84
N GLU A 44 -3.48 11.36 21.78
CA GLU A 44 -2.55 11.11 20.66
C GLU A 44 -2.02 9.66 20.66
N GLU A 45 -1.74 9.07 21.84
CA GLU A 45 -1.37 7.66 21.97
C GLU A 45 -2.49 6.72 21.46
N LEU A 46 -3.73 6.98 21.87
CA LEU A 46 -4.88 6.18 21.44
C LEU A 46 -5.14 6.34 19.94
N ILE A 47 -5.02 7.57 19.41
CA ILE A 47 -5.11 7.85 17.96
C ILE A 47 -4.04 7.06 17.21
N GLN A 48 -2.78 7.10 17.67
CA GLN A 48 -1.68 6.38 17.02
C GLN A 48 -1.95 4.87 16.99
N ARG A 49 -2.31 4.30 18.15
CA ARG A 49 -2.65 2.86 18.25
C ARG A 49 -3.79 2.47 17.32
N LEU A 50 -4.84 3.28 17.22
CA LEU A 50 -5.98 3.04 16.33
C LEU A 50 -5.58 3.12 14.84
N ASN A 51 -4.70 4.05 14.48
CA ASN A 51 -4.18 4.15 13.13
C ASN A 51 -3.33 2.94 12.74
N ASP A 52 -2.52 2.41 13.66
CA ASP A 52 -1.72 1.20 13.42
C ASP A 52 -2.59 -0.06 13.27
N MET A 53 -3.74 -0.10 13.94
CA MET A 53 -4.74 -1.18 13.80
C MET A 53 -5.64 -1.01 12.57
N LYS A 54 -5.61 0.15 11.89
CA LYS A 54 -6.46 0.39 10.73
C LYS A 54 -6.13 -0.64 9.64
N PRO A 55 -7.10 -1.43 9.16
CA PRO A 55 -6.86 -2.30 8.03
C PRO A 55 -6.37 -1.43 6.87
N LEU A 56 -5.32 -1.87 6.16
CA LEU A 56 -4.83 -1.21 4.96
C LEU A 56 -5.99 -1.04 3.98
N ASP A 57 -6.65 0.11 4.01
CA ASP A 57 -7.76 0.38 3.12
C ASP A 57 -7.19 0.52 1.71
N ARG A 58 -7.48 -0.49 0.89
CA ARG A 58 -6.98 -0.62 -0.49
C ARG A 58 -7.39 0.59 -1.35
N THR A 59 -8.41 1.34 -0.94
CA THR A 59 -8.99 2.48 -1.67
C THR A 59 -8.50 3.86 -1.19
N GLU A 60 -8.01 3.97 0.05
CA GLU A 60 -7.55 5.23 0.65
C GLU A 60 -6.07 5.56 0.39
N ALA A 61 -5.35 4.72 -0.36
CA ALA A 61 -3.96 5.03 -0.69
C ALA A 61 -3.84 6.44 -1.31
N PRO A 62 -2.86 7.26 -0.90
CA PRO A 62 -2.68 8.60 -1.46
C PRO A 62 -2.65 8.59 -2.98
N LYS A 63 -3.13 9.67 -3.63
CA LYS A 63 -3.16 9.80 -5.09
C LYS A 63 -1.83 9.41 -5.78
N PRO A 64 -0.64 9.76 -5.26
CA PRO A 64 0.64 9.32 -5.83
C PRO A 64 0.83 7.81 -5.81
N VAL A 65 0.52 7.15 -4.69
CA VAL A 65 0.61 5.70 -4.53
C VAL A 65 -0.31 4.99 -5.52
N ARG A 66 -1.55 5.46 -5.68
CA ARG A 66 -2.49 4.89 -6.67
C ARG A 66 -1.96 4.98 -8.09
N ARG A 67 -1.44 6.15 -8.51
CA ARG A 67 -0.84 6.34 -9.84
C ARG A 67 0.37 5.43 -10.08
N LEU A 68 1.21 5.26 -9.07
CA LEU A 68 2.37 4.38 -9.15
C LEU A 68 1.96 2.91 -9.25
N ARG A 69 0.96 2.47 -8.50
CA ARG A 69 0.40 1.10 -8.62
C ARG A 69 -0.12 0.84 -10.04
N SER A 70 -0.86 1.79 -10.62
CA SER A 70 -1.29 1.69 -12.02
C SER A 70 -0.11 1.59 -12.99
N THR A 71 0.94 2.40 -12.78
CA THR A 71 2.16 2.36 -13.60
C THR A 71 2.86 1.00 -13.51
N VAL A 72 2.99 0.45 -12.30
CA VAL A 72 3.58 -0.88 -12.09
C VAL A 72 2.77 -1.96 -12.81
N LEU A 73 1.44 -1.92 -12.74
CA LEU A 73 0.58 -2.87 -13.45
C LEU A 73 0.78 -2.80 -14.98
N THR A 74 0.87 -1.60 -15.55
CA THR A 74 1.18 -1.43 -16.98
C THR A 74 2.51 -2.08 -17.35
N LEU A 75 3.55 -1.90 -16.54
CA LEU A 75 4.87 -2.50 -16.79
C LEU A 75 4.86 -4.02 -16.66
N ILE A 76 4.15 -4.58 -15.68
CA ILE A 76 3.94 -6.03 -15.51
C ILE A 76 3.21 -6.60 -16.74
N ASN A 77 2.22 -5.89 -17.26
CA ASN A 77 1.52 -6.26 -18.48
C ASN A 77 2.45 -6.26 -19.70
N SER A 78 3.31 -5.24 -19.85
CA SER A 78 4.33 -5.21 -20.92
C SER A 78 5.35 -6.35 -20.83
N LEU A 79 5.55 -6.93 -19.65
CA LEU A 79 6.38 -8.12 -19.47
C LEU A 79 5.63 -9.43 -19.82
N GLY A 80 4.34 -9.36 -20.16
CA GLY A 80 3.51 -10.53 -20.45
C GLY A 80 3.17 -11.36 -19.21
N ILE A 81 3.34 -10.80 -18.01
CA ILE A 81 3.02 -11.48 -16.75
C ILE A 81 1.51 -11.40 -16.46
N TYR A 82 0.86 -10.31 -16.91
CA TYR A 82 -0.59 -10.09 -16.81
C TYR A 82 -1.34 -10.52 -18.09
N ALA A 83 -0.84 -11.52 -18.82
CA ALA A 83 -1.24 -11.71 -20.22
C ALA A 83 -2.51 -12.54 -20.46
N THR A 84 -3.18 -13.13 -19.46
CA THR A 84 -4.44 -13.85 -19.72
C THR A 84 -5.25 -14.06 -18.44
N ASN A 85 -6.55 -13.75 -18.51
CA ASN A 85 -7.61 -14.10 -17.53
C ASN A 85 -7.54 -13.53 -16.11
N ASN A 86 -7.31 -12.22 -15.92
CA ASN A 86 -7.44 -11.58 -14.58
C ASN A 86 -6.72 -12.34 -13.45
N ASP A 87 -5.66 -13.09 -13.77
CA ASP A 87 -5.03 -13.99 -12.82
C ASP A 87 -4.09 -13.20 -11.91
N TRP A 88 -4.69 -12.64 -10.86
CA TRP A 88 -3.99 -11.96 -9.78
C TRP A 88 -3.00 -12.86 -9.06
N THR A 89 -3.15 -14.19 -9.14
CA THR A 89 -2.23 -15.16 -8.51
C THR A 89 -0.85 -15.04 -9.12
N ARG A 90 -0.75 -14.98 -10.46
CA ARG A 90 0.52 -14.88 -11.17
C ARG A 90 1.22 -13.55 -10.91
N VAL A 91 0.46 -12.45 -10.86
CA VAL A 91 0.97 -11.13 -10.48
C VAL A 91 1.52 -11.15 -9.05
N ASN A 92 0.74 -11.72 -8.11
CA ASN A 92 1.13 -11.80 -6.71
C ASN A 92 2.37 -12.66 -6.53
N GLN A 93 2.45 -13.84 -7.14
CA GLN A 93 3.64 -14.69 -7.10
C GLN A 93 4.88 -13.99 -7.66
N PHE A 94 4.73 -13.27 -8.78
CA PHE A 94 5.82 -12.49 -9.37
C PHE A 94 6.32 -11.39 -8.41
N LEU A 95 5.40 -10.65 -7.80
CA LEU A 95 5.73 -9.56 -6.87
C LEU A 95 6.29 -10.07 -5.53
N LEU A 96 5.77 -11.18 -5.02
CA LEU A 96 6.23 -11.84 -3.79
C LEU A 96 7.64 -12.44 -3.94
N ASN A 97 8.15 -12.61 -5.15
CA ASN A 97 9.53 -13.04 -5.33
C ASN A 97 10.50 -11.98 -4.75
N PRO A 98 11.40 -12.35 -3.81
CA PRO A 98 12.37 -11.42 -3.21
C PRO A 98 13.31 -10.77 -4.23
N ARG A 99 13.55 -11.44 -5.36
CA ARG A 99 14.34 -10.88 -6.47
C ARG A 99 13.60 -9.83 -7.27
N ILE A 100 12.30 -9.59 -7.02
CA ILE A 100 11.49 -8.56 -7.65
C ILE A 100 11.15 -7.47 -6.63
N ALA A 101 10.23 -7.74 -5.70
CA ALA A 101 9.80 -6.81 -4.64
C ALA A 101 9.66 -7.48 -3.27
N GLY A 102 9.30 -8.77 -3.22
CA GLY A 102 9.08 -9.50 -1.96
C GLY A 102 7.78 -9.13 -1.24
N LYS A 103 6.91 -8.32 -1.86
CA LYS A 103 5.69 -7.76 -1.25
C LYS A 103 4.56 -7.63 -2.27
N LEU A 104 3.32 -7.68 -1.81
CA LEU A 104 2.15 -7.47 -2.67
C LEU A 104 2.01 -5.99 -3.04
N LEU A 105 1.36 -5.73 -4.17
CA LEU A 105 1.20 -4.37 -4.72
C LEU A 105 0.57 -3.37 -3.74
N TYR A 106 -0.39 -3.83 -2.93
CA TYR A 106 -1.10 -3.01 -1.96
C TYR A 106 -0.34 -2.79 -0.64
N GLN A 107 0.72 -3.57 -0.39
CA GLN A 107 1.55 -3.43 0.81
C GLN A 107 2.71 -2.46 0.60
N MET A 108 3.03 -2.13 -0.65
CA MET A 108 4.14 -1.23 -0.98
C MET A 108 3.78 0.24 -0.81
N ASN A 109 4.73 1.00 -0.25
CA ASN A 109 4.69 2.45 -0.13
C ASN A 109 5.16 3.16 -1.43
N GLU A 110 5.17 4.49 -1.44
CA GLU A 110 5.53 5.27 -2.62
C GLU A 110 6.96 5.01 -3.13
N GLU A 111 7.94 4.95 -2.23
CA GLU A 111 9.36 4.75 -2.59
C GLU A 111 9.62 3.35 -3.12
N GLU A 112 9.02 2.34 -2.48
CA GLU A 112 9.08 0.95 -2.92
C GLU A 112 8.48 0.79 -4.32
N LEU A 113 7.34 1.43 -4.59
CA LEU A 113 6.72 1.43 -5.92
C LEU A 113 7.58 2.13 -6.98
N LYS A 114 8.24 3.25 -6.64
CA LYS A 114 9.17 3.94 -7.54
C LYS A 114 10.38 3.04 -7.87
N ALA A 115 10.95 2.39 -6.87
CA ALA A 115 12.07 1.47 -7.05
C ALA A 115 11.66 0.26 -7.92
N LEU A 116 10.50 -0.33 -7.65
CA LEU A 116 9.95 -1.42 -8.46
C LEU A 116 9.72 -0.97 -9.91
N ALA A 117 9.10 0.19 -10.14
CA ALA A 117 8.88 0.70 -11.49
C ALA A 117 10.20 0.88 -12.28
N ARG A 118 11.26 1.40 -11.63
CA ARG A 118 12.59 1.51 -12.25
C ARG A 118 13.14 0.14 -12.65
N LYS A 119 13.03 -0.84 -11.76
CA LYS A 119 13.47 -2.22 -11.98
C LYS A 119 12.75 -2.88 -13.15
N LEU A 120 11.42 -2.77 -13.20
CA LEU A 120 10.62 -3.33 -14.29
C LEU A 120 10.96 -2.70 -15.64
N ARG A 121 11.18 -1.38 -15.70
CA ARG A 121 11.65 -0.71 -16.94
C ARG A 121 12.99 -1.28 -17.42
N GLY A 122 13.92 -1.52 -16.49
CA GLY A 122 15.21 -2.17 -16.81
C GLY A 122 15.04 -3.57 -17.38
N MET A 123 14.14 -4.38 -16.80
CA MET A 123 13.82 -5.71 -17.31
C MET A 123 13.21 -5.68 -18.72
N ILE A 124 12.26 -4.76 -18.95
CA ILE A 124 11.63 -4.57 -20.27
C ILE A 124 12.69 -4.18 -21.31
N ARG A 125 13.56 -3.21 -21.00
CA ARG A 125 14.64 -2.78 -21.90
C ARG A 125 15.54 -3.94 -22.27
N LYS A 126 16.05 -4.68 -21.29
CA LYS A 126 16.91 -5.85 -21.51
C LYS A 126 16.24 -6.94 -22.35
N ARG A 127 14.92 -7.11 -22.22
CA ARG A 127 14.17 -8.05 -23.06
C ARG A 127 14.09 -7.59 -24.51
N LYS A 128 13.85 -6.29 -24.75
CA LYS A 128 13.81 -5.73 -26.12
C LYS A 128 15.16 -5.86 -26.82
N GLU A 129 16.25 -5.48 -26.15
CA GLU A 129 17.62 -5.59 -26.68
C GLU A 129 17.95 -7.02 -27.12
N LYS A 130 17.54 -8.04 -26.34
CA LYS A 130 17.72 -9.44 -26.71
C LYS A 130 16.94 -9.84 -27.96
N VAL A 131 15.67 -9.43 -28.05
CA VAL A 131 14.83 -9.74 -29.22
C VAL A 131 15.40 -9.10 -30.49
N GLU A 132 15.89 -7.86 -30.39
CA GLU A 132 16.54 -7.16 -31.50
C GLU A 132 17.84 -7.85 -31.93
N GLN A 133 18.67 -8.30 -30.98
CA GLN A 133 19.89 -9.06 -31.25
C GLN A 133 19.58 -10.41 -31.93
N GLU A 134 18.60 -11.16 -31.42
CA GLU A 134 18.17 -12.43 -32.00
C GLU A 134 17.63 -12.25 -33.42
N ALA A 135 16.83 -11.20 -33.66
CA ALA A 135 16.32 -10.89 -35.00
C ALA A 135 17.43 -10.51 -35.99
N PHE A 136 18.42 -9.72 -35.54
CA PHE A 136 19.58 -9.36 -36.35
C PHE A 136 20.40 -10.60 -36.74
N LEU A 137 20.66 -11.51 -35.81
CA LEU A 137 21.38 -12.76 -36.07
C LEU A 137 20.60 -13.68 -37.03
N ALA A 138 19.28 -13.74 -36.91
CA ALA A 138 18.42 -14.56 -37.78
C ALA A 138 18.32 -14.05 -39.23
N THR A 139 18.63 -12.77 -39.47
CA THR A 139 18.54 -12.15 -40.81
C THR A 139 19.88 -12.18 -41.56
N ASN A 140 20.99 -12.38 -40.84
CA ASN A 140 22.36 -12.32 -41.39
C ASN A 140 23.07 -13.69 -41.42
N ASN A 141 22.36 -14.79 -41.15
CA ASN A 141 22.79 -16.17 -41.33
C ASN A 141 21.96 -16.84 -42.44
#